data_AF-A0A7V3K3V7-F1
#
_entry.id   AF-A0A7V3K3V7-F1
#
_cell.length_a   1.000
_cell.length_b   1.000
_cell.length_c   1.000
_cell.angle_alpha   90.00
_cell.angle_beta   90.00
_cell.angle_gamma   90.00
#
_symmetry.space_group_name_H-M   'P 1'
#
loop_
_entity.id
_entity.type
_entity.pdbx_description
1 polymer ?
#
loop_
_entity_poly.entity_id
_entity_poly.type
_entity_poly.pdbx_seq_one_letter_code
_entity_poly.pdbx_strand_id
1 'polypeptide(L)'
;MKRWKARGTCTRRGAFRLGPWEVRLGDPFGLFEVTLRYPDEAPLMVYPPVVRLPALTVPRGQAAGRSGLSRPGIEATTDAASVRDYLPGDSLRRIHWR
;
A
#
# COMPACT_ATOMS: atom_id res chain seq x y z
N MET A 1 -5.83 -38.85 15.12
CA MET A 1 -5.31 -37.91 14.09
C MET A 1 -4.26 -37.01 14.74
N LYS A 2 -2.99 -37.10 14.32
CA LYS A 2 -1.89 -36.33 14.93
C LYS A 2 -1.84 -34.94 14.28
N ARG A 3 -1.98 -33.88 15.08
CA ARG A 3 -2.05 -32.48 14.58
C ARG A 3 -0.72 -31.78 14.82
N TRP A 4 -0.08 -31.34 13.75
CA TRP A 4 1.17 -30.57 13.80
C TRP A 4 0.87 -29.07 13.72
N LYS A 5 1.71 -28.24 14.35
CA LYS A 5 1.63 -26.78 14.28
C LYS A 5 3.03 -26.22 14.08
N ALA A 6 3.21 -25.36 13.08
CA ALA A 6 4.40 -24.54 12.89
C ALA A 6 4.05 -23.07 13.14
N ARG A 7 5.05 -22.26 13.53
CA ARG A 7 4.93 -20.81 13.67
C ARG A 7 6.13 -20.15 13.01
N GLY A 8 5.89 -19.02 12.36
CA GLY A 8 6.91 -18.17 11.76
C GLY A 8 6.46 -16.72 11.77
N THR A 9 7.41 -15.79 11.75
CA THR A 9 7.14 -14.34 11.74
C THR A 9 7.43 -13.78 10.35
N CYS A 10 6.45 -13.08 9.77
CA CYS A 10 6.64 -12.37 8.49
C CYS A 10 7.11 -10.94 8.77
N THR A 11 8.31 -10.57 8.32
CA THR A 11 8.92 -9.25 8.57
C THR A 11 8.64 -8.22 7.46
N ARG A 12 8.19 -8.67 6.28
CA ARG A 12 7.98 -7.81 5.11
C ARG A 12 6.52 -7.84 4.67
N ARG A 13 5.95 -6.66 4.40
CA ARG A 13 4.60 -6.55 3.80
C ARG A 13 4.57 -7.16 2.40
N GLY A 14 3.46 -7.77 2.03
CA GLY A 14 3.27 -8.30 0.68
C GLY A 14 2.30 -9.47 0.62
N ALA A 15 2.08 -9.94 -0.61
CA ALA A 15 1.37 -11.18 -0.90
C ALA A 15 2.36 -12.33 -1.02
N PHE A 16 2.08 -13.42 -0.32
CA PHE A 16 2.88 -14.63 -0.29
C PHE A 16 1.99 -15.83 -0.63
N ARG A 17 2.61 -16.93 -1.06
CA ARG A 17 1.97 -18.23 -1.20
C ARG A 17 2.63 -19.20 -0.23
N LEU A 18 1.83 -19.87 0.58
CA LEU A 18 2.27 -20.90 1.51
C LEU A 18 2.07 -22.27 0.85
N GLY A 19 3.12 -23.08 0.84
CA GLY A 19 3.18 -24.34 0.11
C GLY A 19 4.10 -24.24 -1.12
N PRO A 20 4.20 -25.31 -1.92
CA PRO A 20 3.62 -26.65 -1.70
C PRO A 20 4.21 -27.33 -0.45
N TRP A 21 3.47 -28.30 0.10
CA TRP A 21 3.90 -29.01 1.33
C TRP A 21 4.51 -30.36 1.01
N GLU A 22 5.62 -30.68 1.68
CA GLU A 22 6.23 -32.00 1.62
C GLU A 22 6.29 -32.59 3.03
N VAL A 23 5.78 -33.80 3.18
CA VAL A 23 5.86 -34.57 4.43
C VAL A 23 6.75 -35.77 4.18
N ARG A 24 7.87 -35.82 4.90
CA ARG A 24 8.81 -36.95 4.86
C ARG A 24 8.62 -37.79 6.11
N LEU A 25 8.37 -39.08 5.91
CA LEU A 25 8.27 -40.08 6.96
C LEU A 25 9.31 -41.16 6.69
N GLY A 26 9.98 -41.63 7.74
CA GLY A 26 10.93 -42.73 7.63
C GLY A 26 10.94 -43.58 8.89
N ASP A 27 11.50 -44.77 8.79
CA ASP A 27 11.78 -45.60 9.96
C ASP A 27 13.07 -45.15 10.67
N PRO A 28 13.27 -45.50 11.96
CA PRO A 28 14.44 -45.07 12.73
C PRO A 28 15.79 -45.58 12.18
N PHE A 29 15.79 -46.65 11.38
CA PHE A 29 16.99 -47.23 10.76
C PHE A 29 17.23 -46.71 9.33
N GLY A 30 16.30 -45.93 8.77
CA GLY A 30 16.42 -45.33 7.45
C GLY A 30 16.34 -46.32 6.29
N LEU A 31 15.71 -47.47 6.48
CA LEU A 31 15.52 -48.50 5.45
C LEU A 31 14.41 -48.13 4.46
N PHE A 32 13.42 -47.38 4.92
CA PHE A 32 12.26 -46.94 4.14
C PHE A 32 11.98 -45.47 4.36
N GLU A 33 11.79 -44.74 3.26
CA GLU A 33 11.38 -43.35 3.26
C GLU A 33 10.14 -43.17 2.38
N VAL A 34 9.15 -42.45 2.91
CA VAL A 34 7.93 -42.07 2.19
C VAL A 34 7.86 -40.56 2.16
N THR A 35 7.76 -40.01 0.95
CA THR A 35 7.57 -38.58 0.72
C THR A 35 6.17 -38.34 0.18
N LEU A 36 5.34 -37.62 0.94
CA LEU A 36 4.01 -37.19 0.53
C LEU A 36 4.08 -35.74 0.09
N ARG A 37 3.69 -35.48 -1.16
CA ARG A 37 3.64 -34.13 -1.72
C ARG A 37 2.21 -33.65 -1.80
N TYR A 38 1.96 -32.46 -1.28
CA TYR A 38 0.68 -31.77 -1.36
C TYR A 38 0.89 -30.51 -2.20
N PRO A 39 0.32 -30.46 -3.42
CA PRO A 39 0.49 -29.32 -4.33
C PRO A 39 -0.33 -28.10 -3.90
N ASP A 40 -1.17 -28.24 -2.87
CA ASP A 40 -2.02 -27.17 -2.38
C ASP A 40 -1.20 -25.98 -1.89
N GLU A 41 -1.56 -24.81 -2.42
CA GLU A 41 -0.98 -23.53 -2.02
C GLU A 41 -2.08 -22.62 -1.44
N ALA A 42 -1.75 -21.95 -0.34
CA ALA A 42 -2.65 -21.00 0.30
C ALA A 42 -2.11 -19.56 0.17
N PRO A 43 -2.94 -18.58 -0.25
CA PRO A 43 -2.51 -17.18 -0.26
C PRO A 43 -2.40 -16.63 1.16
N LEU A 44 -1.34 -15.87 1.42
CA LEU A 44 -1.09 -15.16 2.67
C LEU A 44 -0.82 -13.68 2.38
N MET A 45 -1.66 -12.80 2.92
CA MET A 45 -1.47 -11.35 2.81
C MET A 45 -0.90 -10.79 4.12
N VAL A 46 0.27 -10.15 4.05
CA VAL A 46 0.93 -9.52 5.20
C VAL A 46 0.79 -8.01 5.09
N TYR A 47 0.01 -7.44 6.00
CA TYR A 47 -0.16 -6.00 6.14
C TYR A 47 0.96 -5.38 6.99
N PRO A 48 1.29 -4.10 6.76
CA PRO A 48 2.15 -3.37 7.69
C PRO A 48 1.49 -3.26 9.08
N PRO A 49 2.26 -2.98 10.14
CA PRO A 49 1.71 -2.72 11.46
C PRO A 49 0.67 -1.61 11.43
N VAL A 50 -0.48 -1.84 12.04
CA VAL A 50 -1.51 -0.82 12.22
C VAL A 50 -1.06 0.13 13.33
N VAL A 51 -0.72 1.36 12.95
CA VAL A 51 -0.32 2.42 13.89
C VAL A 51 -1.47 3.39 14.10
N ARG A 52 -1.63 3.88 15.33
CA ARG A 52 -2.56 4.99 15.60
C ARG A 52 -1.99 6.26 14.99
N LEU A 53 -2.76 6.90 14.13
CA LEU A 53 -2.43 8.22 13.61
C LEU A 53 -2.74 9.26 14.69
N PRO A 54 -1.93 10.33 14.79
CA PRO A 54 -2.30 11.52 15.56
C PRO A 54 -3.63 12.09 15.07
N ALA A 55 -4.32 12.85 15.92
CA ALA A 55 -5.53 13.55 15.52
C ALA A 55 -5.22 14.42 14.30
N LEU A 56 -5.82 14.07 13.16
CA LEU A 56 -5.72 14.87 11.95
C LEU A 56 -6.60 16.10 12.18
N THR A 57 -5.98 17.27 12.34
CA THR A 57 -6.71 18.53 12.29
C THR A 57 -7.20 18.70 10.86
N VAL A 58 -8.43 18.28 10.60
CA VAL A 58 -9.12 18.62 9.36
C VAL A 58 -9.20 20.15 9.33
N PRO A 59 -8.65 20.83 8.31
CA PRO A 59 -8.85 22.27 8.20
C PRO A 59 -10.36 22.49 8.12
N ARG A 60 -10.92 23.04 9.19
CA ARG A 60 -12.30 23.55 9.20
C ARG A 60 -12.35 24.55 8.05
N GLY A 61 -13.16 24.25 7.06
CA GLY A 61 -13.14 24.92 5.76
C GLY A 61 -12.94 26.42 5.90
N GLN A 62 -11.82 26.92 5.39
CA GLN A 62 -11.71 28.34 5.07
C GLN A 62 -12.23 28.52 3.65
N ALA A 63 -13.56 28.43 3.51
CA ALA A 63 -14.23 29.31 2.57
C ALA A 63 -14.26 30.71 3.22
N ALA A 64 -13.09 31.34 3.31
CA ALA A 64 -12.95 32.72 3.73
C ALA A 64 -11.86 33.31 2.86
N GLY A 65 -12.28 34.20 1.96
CA GLY A 65 -11.40 34.87 1.02
C GLY A 65 -10.17 35.48 1.70
N ARG A 66 -9.05 35.47 0.97
CA ARG A 66 -7.82 36.22 1.20
C ARG A 66 -7.56 36.62 2.66
N SER A 67 -6.72 35.85 3.34
CA SER A 67 -5.80 36.46 4.31
C SER A 67 -4.45 35.76 4.21
N GLY A 68 -3.44 36.54 3.85
CA GLY A 68 -2.13 36.05 3.47
C GLY A 68 -1.30 35.60 4.65
N LEU A 69 -0.57 34.50 4.46
CA LEU A 69 0.73 34.29 5.07
C LEU A 69 1.69 33.83 3.98
N SER A 70 2.79 34.57 3.91
CA SER A 70 3.86 34.46 2.92
C SER A 70 4.46 33.06 2.86
N ARG A 71 4.51 32.50 1.65
CA ARG A 71 5.49 31.48 1.28
C ARG A 71 5.89 31.78 -0.16
N PRO A 72 7.14 32.17 -0.47
CA PRO A 72 7.61 32.17 -1.85
C PRO A 72 7.88 30.72 -2.23
N GLY A 73 6.81 29.97 -2.45
CA GLY A 73 6.84 28.69 -3.15
C GLY A 73 6.83 28.99 -4.63
N ILE A 74 8.00 28.89 -5.25
CA ILE A 74 8.13 28.79 -6.70
C ILE A 74 7.34 27.55 -7.12
N GLU A 75 6.11 27.77 -7.55
CA GLU A 75 5.37 27.00 -8.55
C GLU A 75 3.93 27.52 -8.53
N ALA A 76 3.56 28.22 -9.61
CA ALA A 76 2.20 28.66 -9.85
C ALA A 76 1.29 27.44 -9.92
N THR A 77 0.72 27.06 -8.78
CA THR A 77 -0.37 26.09 -8.72
C THR A 77 -1.49 26.69 -9.55
N THR A 78 -1.75 26.08 -10.70
CA THR A 78 -2.96 26.34 -11.46
C THR A 78 -4.10 25.93 -10.56
N ASP A 79 -4.75 26.92 -9.95
CA ASP A 79 -5.92 26.78 -9.10
C ASP A 79 -7.00 26.07 -9.93
N ALA A 80 -7.09 24.76 -9.79
CA ALA A 80 -7.98 23.90 -10.59
C ALA A 80 -9.41 23.90 -10.02
N ALA A 81 -9.85 25.04 -9.48
CA ALA A 81 -11.15 25.17 -8.83
C ALA A 81 -12.26 25.64 -9.79
N SER A 82 -11.94 26.22 -10.94
CA SER A 82 -12.94 26.54 -11.97
C SER A 82 -12.34 26.75 -13.36
N VAL A 83 -13.10 26.40 -14.40
CA VAL A 83 -12.84 26.81 -15.78
C VAL A 83 -13.38 28.23 -15.92
N ARG A 84 -12.52 29.21 -16.15
CA ARG A 84 -12.89 30.61 -16.41
C ARG A 84 -12.48 31.02 -17.82
N ASP A 85 -13.21 31.98 -18.38
CA ASP A 85 -12.86 32.57 -19.67
C ASP A 85 -11.51 33.31 -19.59
N TYR A 86 -10.80 33.28 -20.72
CA TYR A 86 -9.52 33.96 -20.86
C TYR A 86 -9.70 35.48 -20.77
N LEU A 87 -8.90 36.13 -19.91
CA LEU A 87 -8.82 37.59 -19.83
C LEU A 87 -7.49 38.09 -20.42
N PRO A 88 -7.46 39.27 -21.07
CA PRO A 88 -6.23 39.85 -21.59
C PRO A 88 -5.18 40.04 -20.49
N GLY A 89 -4.06 39.33 -20.60
CA GLY A 89 -2.98 39.32 -19.59
C GLY A 89 -2.67 37.93 -19.03
N ASP A 90 -3.54 36.94 -19.25
CA ASP A 90 -3.25 35.56 -18.91
C ASP A 90 -2.16 34.99 -19.83
N SER A 91 -1.24 34.20 -19.26
CA SER A 91 -0.15 33.60 -20.01
C SER A 91 -0.66 32.49 -20.94
N LEU A 92 -0.53 32.70 -22.25
CA LEU A 92 -0.94 31.74 -23.29
C LEU A 92 -0.22 30.38 -23.19
N ARG A 93 0.94 30.31 -22.52
CA ARG A 93 1.70 29.07 -22.25
C ARG A 93 0.98 28.10 -21.30
N ARG A 94 -0.04 28.57 -20.58
CA ARG A 94 -0.78 27.78 -19.59
C ARG A 94 -2.09 27.19 -20.13
N ILE A 95 -2.46 27.53 -21.36
CA ILE A 95 -3.63 26.99 -22.04
C ILE A 95 -3.21 25.67 -22.69
N HIS A 96 -3.84 24.57 -22.28
CA HIS A 96 -3.59 23.25 -22.89
C HIS A 96 -4.41 23.15 -24.18
N TRP A 97 -3.87 23.71 -25.27
CA TRP A 97 -4.47 23.61 -26.60
C TRP A 97 -4.41 22.16 -27.08
N ARG A 98 -5.54 21.49 -27.10
CA ARG A 98 -5.77 20.28 -27.89
C ARG A 98 -6.97 20.50 -28.79
#